data_AF-A0A966PYR0-F1
#
_entry.id   AF-A0A966PYR0-F1
#
_cell.length_a   1.000
_cell.length_b   1.000
_cell.length_c   1.000
_cell.angle_alpha   90.00
_cell.angle_beta   90.00
_cell.angle_gamma   90.00
#
_symmetry.space_group_name_H-M   'P 1'
#
loop_
_entity.id
_entity.type
_entity.pdbx_description
1 polymer ?
#
loop_
_entity_poly.entity_id
_entity_poly.type
_entity_poly.pdbx_seq_one_letter_code
_entity_poly.pdbx_strand_id
1 'polypeptide(L)' 'MSVKRLVPLNAAELSSNPSSGRIGDIYYNTTSSELRIYNGTEWIAVQTGLTDHLHTYDGAIYSVGSITYPINPVIDGGTP' A
#
# COMPACT_ATOMS: atom_id res chain seq x y z
N MET A 1 -11.27 -23.08 10.64
CA MET A 1 -12.69 -22.71 10.56
C MET A 1 -12.79 -21.27 10.11
N SER A 2 -13.49 -20.98 9.00
CA SER A 2 -13.69 -19.60 8.53
C SER A 2 -15.08 -19.14 8.95
N VAL A 3 -15.19 -17.96 9.55
CA VAL A 3 -16.47 -17.40 10.01
C VAL A 3 -17.04 -16.50 8.92
N LYS A 4 -18.24 -16.82 8.43
CA LYS A 4 -18.96 -15.97 7.48
C LYS A 4 -19.62 -14.82 8.24
N ARG A 5 -19.18 -13.58 7.99
CA ARG A 5 -19.91 -12.39 8.44
C ARG A 5 -21.09 -12.14 7.50
N LEU A 6 -22.30 -12.04 8.07
CA LEU A 6 -23.53 -11.72 7.34
C LEU A 6 -23.69 -10.22 7.06
N VAL A 7 -22.80 -9.39 7.62
CA VAL A 7 -22.75 -7.95 7.41
C VAL A 7 -21.53 -7.62 6.55
N PRO A 8 -21.70 -6.88 5.43
CA PRO A 8 -20.58 -6.42 4.63
C PRO A 8 -19.64 -5.57 5.49
N LEU A 9 -18.33 -5.65 5.21
CA LEU A 9 -17.38 -4.70 5.81
C LEU A 9 -17.53 -3.38 5.06
N ASN A 10 -18.33 -2.48 5.64
CA ASN A 10 -18.38 -1.09 5.22
C ASN A 10 -17.41 -0.31 6.10
N ALA A 11 -16.52 0.49 5.50
CA ALA A 11 -15.67 1.41 6.24
C ALA A 11 -16.53 2.56 6.78
N ALA A 12 -16.25 3.02 8.00
CA ALA A 12 -16.88 4.23 8.52
C ALA A 12 -16.39 5.46 7.75
N GLU A 13 -17.28 6.38 7.41
CA GLU A 13 -16.95 7.63 6.72
C GLU A 13 -16.80 8.76 7.74
N LEU A 14 -15.60 9.34 7.85
CA LEU A 14 -15.32 10.47 8.75
C LEU A 14 -14.52 11.55 8.03
N SER A 15 -14.69 12.81 8.40
CA SER A 15 -13.90 13.93 7.86
C SER A 15 -12.56 14.13 8.57
N SER A 16 -12.34 13.48 9.72
CA SER A 16 -11.12 13.58 10.50
C SER A 16 -10.72 12.22 11.08
N ASN A 17 -9.46 12.11 11.49
CA ASN A 17 -8.93 10.93 12.17
C ASN A 17 -9.70 10.69 13.48
N PRO A 18 -10.24 9.48 13.73
CA PRO A 18 -10.77 9.12 15.03
C PRO A 18 -9.72 9.28 16.14
N SER A 19 -10.13 9.81 17.30
CA SER A 19 -9.22 10.03 18.44
C SER A 19 -8.62 8.75 19.01
N SER A 20 -9.27 7.60 18.78
CA SER A 20 -8.82 6.29 19.19
C SER A 20 -8.95 5.31 18.03
N GLY A 21 -7.91 4.54 17.78
CA GLY A 21 -7.93 3.41 16.85
C GLY A 21 -7.31 2.18 17.50
N ARG A 22 -7.77 1.00 17.12
CA ARG A 22 -7.07 -0.26 17.34
C ARG A 22 -6.23 -0.56 16.10
N ILE A 23 -5.06 -1.17 16.29
CA ILE A 23 -4.22 -1.61 15.17
C ILE A 23 -5.07 -2.41 14.18
N GLY A 24 -5.05 -2.00 12.91
CA GLY A 24 -5.80 -2.63 11.84
C GLY A 24 -7.21 -2.08 11.62
N ASP A 25 -7.67 -1.12 12.43
CA ASP A 25 -8.90 -0.40 12.14
C ASP A 25 -8.76 0.42 10.86
N ILE A 26 -9.83 0.47 10.08
CA ILE A 26 -9.90 1.18 8.80
C ILE A 26 -11.09 2.12 8.79
N TYR A 27 -10.92 3.29 8.17
CA TYR A 27 -12.01 4.22 7.89
C TYR A 27 -11.75 4.98 6.59
N TYR A 28 -12.80 5.55 6.00
CA TYR A 28 -12.72 6.40 4.82
C TYR A 28 -12.71 7.87 5.25
N ASN A 29 -11.64 8.59 4.89
CA ASN A 29 -11.54 10.02 5.12
C ASN A 29 -12.23 10.78 3.98
N THR A 30 -13.36 11.42 4.26
CA THR A 30 -14.16 12.14 3.25
C THR A 30 -13.57 13.48 2.83
N THR A 31 -12.68 14.07 3.64
CA THR A 31 -11.99 15.32 3.30
C THR A 31 -10.86 15.07 2.30
N SER A 32 -10.07 14.02 2.54
CA SER A 32 -8.95 13.64 1.67
C SER A 32 -9.33 12.63 0.59
N SER A 33 -10.56 12.12 0.61
CA SER A 33 -11.08 11.07 -0.29
C SER A 33 -10.18 9.83 -0.34
N GLU A 34 -9.75 9.33 0.82
CA GLU A 34 -8.81 8.21 0.92
C GLU A 34 -9.17 7.25 2.06
N LEU A 35 -8.74 6.00 1.93
CA LEU A 35 -8.84 5.02 3.00
C LEU A 35 -7.64 5.14 3.94
N ARG A 36 -7.89 5.19 5.25
CA ARG A 36 -6.84 5.26 6.28
C ARG A 36 -6.91 4.06 7.21
N ILE A 37 -5.75 3.58 7.65
CA ILE A 37 -5.57 2.47 8.60
C ILE A 37 -4.83 2.97 9.85
N TYR A 38 -5.22 2.49 11.02
CA TYR A 38 -4.48 2.77 12.25
C TYR A 38 -3.35 1.75 12.44
N ASN A 39 -2.11 2.23 12.52
CA ASN A 39 -0.92 1.38 12.69
C ASN A 39 -0.59 1.07 14.17
N GLY A 40 -1.36 1.61 15.11
CA GLY A 40 -1.11 1.48 16.56
C GLY A 40 -0.63 2.75 17.24
N THR A 41 -0.18 3.73 16.45
CA THR A 41 0.23 5.04 16.93
C THR A 41 -0.53 6.15 16.22
N GLU A 42 -0.72 6.03 14.91
CA GLU A 42 -1.35 7.05 14.07
C GLU A 42 -2.18 6.46 12.93
N TRP A 43 -3.02 7.29 12.33
CA TRP A 43 -3.78 6.97 11.12
C TRP A 43 -2.93 7.28 9.90
N ILE A 44 -2.62 6.27 9.10
CA ILE A 44 -1.87 6.41 7.84
C ILE A 44 -2.79 6.16 6.65
N ALA A 45 -2.54 6.83 5.52
CA ALA A 45 -3.24 6.54 4.28
C ALA A 45 -2.83 5.17 3.75
N VAL A 46 -3.79 4.35 3.31
CA VAL A 46 -3.54 3.05 2.70
C VAL A 46 -2.99 3.20 1.28
N GLN A 47 -3.17 4.36 0.65
CA GLN A 47 -2.47 4.70 -0.58
C GLN A 47 -1.06 5.18 -0.26
N THR A 48 -0.11 4.25 -0.25
CA THR A 48 1.32 4.57 -0.37
C THR A 48 1.70 4.41 -1.83
N GLY A 49 2.04 5.51 -2.51
CA GLY A 49 2.34 5.54 -3.93
C GLY A 49 3.24 4.40 -4.38
N LEU A 50 2.66 3.44 -5.10
CA LEU A 50 3.36 2.71 -6.15
C LEU A 50 3.02 3.42 -7.46
N THR A 51 3.52 4.63 -7.62
CA THR A 51 3.40 5.35 -8.90
C THR A 51 4.18 4.63 -10.00
N ASP A 52 5.11 3.73 -9.64
CA ASP A 52 5.77 2.82 -10.57
C ASP A 52 6.22 1.55 -9.84
N HIS A 53 5.59 0.40 -10.12
CA HIS A 53 6.18 -0.89 -9.77
C HIS A 53 6.15 -1.81 -10.99
N LEU A 54 7.32 -2.35 -11.32
CA LEU A 54 7.53 -3.28 -12.42
C LEU A 54 7.81 -4.67 -11.84
N HIS A 55 7.06 -5.68 -12.25
CA HIS A 55 7.34 -7.06 -11.89
C HIS A 55 8.26 -7.68 -12.94
N THR A 56 9.53 -7.90 -12.60
CA THR A 56 10.35 -8.88 -13.32
C THR A 56 10.24 -10.22 -12.60
N TYR A 57 9.81 -11.21 -13.36
CA TYR A 57 9.71 -12.61 -12.93
C TYR A 57 11.10 -13.07 -12.48
N ASP A 58 11.26 -13.27 -11.17
CA ASP A 58 12.49 -13.72 -10.49
C ASP A 58 13.64 -12.69 -10.50
N GLY A 59 13.88 -12.06 -9.33
CA GLY A 59 14.98 -11.11 -9.12
C GLY A 59 14.66 -10.04 -8.07
N ALA A 60 15.69 -9.54 -7.37
CA ALA A 60 15.57 -8.57 -6.27
C ALA A 60 14.95 -7.23 -6.69
N ILE A 61 14.10 -6.68 -5.80
CA ILE A 61 13.34 -5.43 -5.99
C ILE A 61 14.25 -4.21 -5.80
N TYR A 62 14.22 -3.26 -6.75
CA TYR A 62 14.71 -1.90 -6.54
C TYR A 62 13.52 -0.93 -6.59
N SER A 63 13.34 -0.14 -5.53
CA SER A 63 12.33 0.92 -5.49
C SER A 63 12.81 2.10 -6.36
N VAL A 64 12.02 2.51 -7.35
CA VAL A 64 12.36 3.66 -8.19
C VAL A 64 11.94 4.96 -7.51
N GLY A 65 12.74 5.39 -6.54
CA GLY A 65 12.81 6.80 -6.19
C GLY A 65 13.62 7.53 -7.25
N SER A 66 12.97 8.07 -8.29
CA SER A 66 13.49 9.07 -9.25
C SER A 66 15.00 9.00 -9.60
N ILE A 67 15.50 7.80 -9.94
CA ILE A 67 16.78 7.67 -10.62
C ILE A 67 16.55 6.74 -11.81
N THR A 68 16.43 7.33 -12.99
CA THR A 68 16.68 6.61 -14.23
C THR A 68 18.17 6.31 -14.30
N TYR A 69 18.59 5.16 -13.79
CA TYR A 69 19.89 4.63 -14.17
C TYR A 69 19.77 4.17 -15.63
N PRO A 70 20.58 4.69 -16.57
CA PRO A 70 20.60 4.12 -17.92
C PRO A 70 21.04 2.67 -17.77
N ILE A 71 20.12 1.73 -17.97
CA ILE A 71 20.49 0.32 -18.00
C ILE A 71 21.43 0.14 -19.19
N ASN A 72 22.71 -0.07 -18.89
CA ASN A 72 23.67 -0.53 -19.88
C ASN A 72 23.12 -1.87 -20.41
N PRO A 73 22.86 -2.03 -21.72
CA PRO A 73 22.04 -3.14 -22.24
C PRO A 73 22.72 -4.52 -22.18
N VAL A 74 23.82 -4.66 -21.43
CA VAL A 74 24.40 -5.97 -21.15
C VAL A 74 23.60 -6.59 -20.00
N ILE A 75 22.40 -7.03 -20.36
CA ILE A 75 21.72 -8.13 -19.69
C ILE A 75 22.58 -9.35 -19.99
N ASP A 76 23.65 -9.56 -19.23
CA ASP A 76 24.41 -10.81 -19.27
C ASP A 76 23.51 -11.88 -18.68
N GLY A 77 22.60 -12.39 -19.52
CA GLY A 77 22.04 -13.72 -19.38
C GLY A 77 23.21 -14.68 -19.49
N GLY A 78 23.84 -14.90 -18.34
CA GLY A 78 25.07 -15.68 -18.21
C GLY A 78 25.00 -16.95 -19.03
N THR A 79 26.01 -17.12 -19.88
CA THR A 79 26.33 -18.40 -20.54
C THR A 79 27.21 -19.19 -19.56
N PRO A 80 26.95 -20.48 -19.34
CA PRO A 80 27.30 -21.50 -20.33
C PRO A 80 26.12 -22.25 -20.95
#